data_AF-A0A317CG33-F1
#
_entry.id   AF-A0A317CG33-F1
#
_cell.length_a   1.000
_cell.length_b   1.000
_cell.length_c   1.000
_cell.angle_alpha   90.00
_cell.angle_beta   90.00
_cell.angle_gamma   90.00
#
_symmetry.space_group_name_H-M   'P 1'
#
loop_
_entity.id
_entity.type
_entity.pdbx_description
1 polymer ?
#
loop_
_entity_poly.entity_id
_entity_poly.type
_entity_poly.pdbx_seq_one_letter_code
_entity_poly.pdbx_strand_id
1 'polypeptide(L)'
;MKYEYSDNLEELVTYGFDEIDSSEQVEVNLKDLMYVFSTLQEYQRFFHQPSHYQSIDDIENFLGSVKDQKAYRLLHNSIHKKMQLMLPTHISDKYDEGSFDSPKLPFYFKMQK
;
A
#
# COMPACT_ATOMS: atom_id res chain seq x y z
N MET A 1 -23.57 -10.75 -7.74
CA MET A 1 -23.20 -10.18 -6.43
C MET A 1 -23.27 -8.67 -6.55
N LYS A 2 -23.89 -7.95 -5.60
CA LYS A 2 -23.87 -6.48 -5.59
C LYS A 2 -22.65 -6.06 -4.79
N TYR A 3 -21.69 -5.39 -5.42
CA TYR A 3 -20.52 -4.87 -4.73
C TYR A 3 -20.90 -3.63 -3.92
N GLU A 4 -20.34 -3.52 -2.72
CA GLU A 4 -20.40 -2.31 -1.90
C GLU A 4 -19.13 -1.49 -2.09
N TYR A 5 -19.27 -0.16 -2.06
CA TYR A 5 -18.16 0.76 -2.25
C TYR A 5 -17.99 1.66 -1.02
N SER A 6 -16.76 2.03 -0.69
CA SER A 6 -16.44 3.00 0.37
C SER A 6 -15.58 4.15 -0.16
N ASP A 7 -15.90 5.35 0.28
CA ASP A 7 -15.05 6.54 0.17
C ASP A 7 -14.16 6.75 1.40
N ASN A 8 -14.38 5.97 2.47
CA ASN A 8 -13.53 5.94 3.65
C ASN A 8 -12.33 5.03 3.42
N LEU A 9 -11.20 5.61 2.99
CA LEU A 9 -9.97 4.86 2.75
C LEU A 9 -9.37 4.24 4.03
N GLU A 10 -9.59 4.86 5.19
CA GLU A 10 -9.11 4.32 6.47
C GLU A 10 -9.83 3.02 6.84
N GLU A 11 -11.16 2.97 6.64
CA GLU A 11 -11.93 1.72 6.80
C GLU A 11 -11.38 0.59 5.92
N LEU A 12 -10.99 0.91 4.69
CA LEU A 12 -10.47 -0.09 3.74
C LEU A 12 -9.10 -0.62 4.15
N VAL A 13 -8.20 0.25 4.64
CA VAL A 13 -6.81 -0.14 4.96
C VAL A 13 -6.64 -0.73 6.35
N THR A 14 -7.58 -0.50 7.28
CA THR A 14 -7.53 -1.06 8.64
C THR A 14 -8.50 -2.23 8.85
N TYR A 15 -9.11 -2.75 7.78
CA TYR A 15 -10.03 -3.88 7.88
C TYR A 15 -9.30 -5.12 8.44
N GLY A 16 -9.91 -5.75 9.46
CA GLY A 16 -9.36 -6.95 10.12
C GLY A 16 -8.22 -6.68 11.11
N PHE A 17 -7.79 -5.42 11.29
CA PHE A 17 -6.72 -5.09 12.24
C PHE A 17 -7.13 -5.25 13.71
N ASP A 18 -8.43 -5.26 14.00
CA ASP A 18 -8.98 -5.57 15.31
C ASP A 18 -8.68 -7.00 15.77
N GLU A 19 -8.30 -7.89 14.86
CA GLU A 19 -7.86 -9.25 15.17
C GLU A 19 -6.37 -9.36 15.50
N ILE A 20 -5.61 -8.26 15.43
CA ILE A 20 -4.18 -8.20 15.78
C ILE A 20 -4.05 -7.79 17.25
N ASP A 21 -3.20 -8.49 18.01
CA ASP A 21 -2.94 -8.11 19.40
C ASP A 21 -2.29 -6.71 19.45
N SER A 22 -2.98 -5.76 20.07
CA SER A 22 -2.55 -4.36 20.20
C SER A 22 -1.21 -4.17 20.92
N SER A 23 -0.72 -5.18 21.65
CA SER A 23 0.56 -5.18 22.35
C SER A 23 1.68 -5.86 21.57
N GLU A 24 1.36 -6.53 20.46
CA GLU A 24 2.32 -7.23 19.63
C GLU A 24 3.28 -6.24 18.94
N GLN A 25 4.57 -6.58 18.95
CA GLN A 25 5.62 -5.77 18.34
C GLN A 25 6.55 -6.65 17.51
N VAL A 26 7.12 -6.07 16.46
CA VAL A 26 8.13 -6.72 15.62
C VAL A 26 9.42 -5.90 15.60
N GLU A 27 10.56 -6.59 15.67
CA GLU A 27 11.85 -5.97 15.39
C GLU A 27 12.13 -6.04 13.89
N VAL A 28 12.57 -4.93 13.31
CA VAL A 28 12.77 -4.82 11.86
C VAL A 28 14.18 -4.35 11.52
N ASN A 29 14.66 -4.74 10.34
CA ASN A 29 15.92 -4.23 9.84
C ASN A 29 15.81 -2.71 9.59
N LEU A 30 16.68 -1.93 10.26
CA LEU A 30 16.65 -0.47 10.16
C LEU A 30 16.82 0.05 8.73
N LYS A 31 17.67 -0.57 7.91
CA LYS A 31 17.89 -0.12 6.53
C LYS A 31 16.66 -0.35 5.67
N ASP A 32 15.96 -1.47 5.87
CA ASP A 32 14.73 -1.76 5.16
C ASP A 32 13.57 -0.89 5.63
N LEU A 33 13.47 -0.61 6.94
CA LEU A 33 12.55 0.40 7.49
C LEU A 33 12.80 1.78 6.85
N MET A 34 14.06 2.21 6.77
CA MET A 34 14.41 3.48 6.12
C MET A 34 14.09 3.50 4.62
N TYR A 35 14.19 2.36 3.93
CA TYR A 35 13.82 2.24 2.52
C TYR A 35 12.31 2.44 2.32
N VAL A 36 11.49 1.79 3.14
CA VAL A 36 10.02 1.95 3.12
C VAL A 36 9.65 3.39 3.45
N PHE A 37 10.19 3.93 4.54
CA PHE A 37 9.93 5.31 4.98
C PHE A 37 10.29 6.35 3.92
N SER A 38 11.46 6.21 3.28
CA SER A 38 11.89 7.11 2.22
C SER A 38 11.02 6.97 0.96
N THR A 39 10.55 5.76 0.65
CA THR A 39 9.60 5.54 -0.45
C THR A 39 8.28 6.26 -0.19
N LEU A 40 7.70 6.12 1.01
CA LEU A 40 6.46 6.80 1.37
C LEU A 40 6.61 8.33 1.38
N GLN A 41 7.75 8.85 1.85
CA GLN A 41 8.04 10.28 1.75
C GLN A 41 8.11 10.79 0.32
N GLU A 42 8.64 10.00 -0.63
CA GLU A 42 8.66 10.37 -2.04
C GLU A 42 7.25 10.50 -2.61
N TYR A 43 6.37 9.55 -2.28
CA TYR A 43 4.96 9.61 -2.66
C TYR A 43 4.27 10.83 -2.02
N GLN A 44 4.50 11.07 -0.73
CA GLN A 44 3.96 12.24 -0.05
C GLN A 44 4.45 13.53 -0.72
N ARG A 45 5.73 13.63 -1.07
CA ARG A 45 6.30 14.78 -1.76
C ARG A 45 5.62 14.98 -3.11
N PHE A 46 5.49 13.94 -3.92
CA PHE A 46 4.85 14.02 -5.23
C PHE A 46 3.41 14.51 -5.10
N PHE A 47 2.61 13.90 -4.22
CA PHE A 47 1.20 14.27 -4.01
C PHE A 47 0.97 15.48 -3.09
N HIS A 48 2.03 16.14 -2.61
CA HIS A 48 1.90 17.25 -1.66
C HIS A 48 1.19 18.48 -2.25
N GLN A 49 1.45 18.79 -3.52
CA GLN A 49 0.84 19.93 -4.21
C GLN A 49 0.59 19.64 -5.69
N PRO A 50 -0.55 20.05 -6.27
CA PRO A 50 -0.86 19.81 -7.68
C PRO A 50 0.16 20.33 -8.69
N SER A 51 0.99 21.31 -8.31
CA SER A 51 2.09 21.81 -9.16
C SER A 51 3.18 20.77 -9.45
N HIS A 52 3.23 19.66 -8.71
CA HIS A 52 4.14 18.54 -8.96
C HIS A 52 3.63 17.55 -10.02
N TYR A 53 2.33 17.58 -10.34
CA TYR A 53 1.66 16.65 -11.26
C TYR A 53 0.59 17.39 -12.06
N GLN A 54 1.03 18.25 -12.96
CA GLN A 54 0.14 19.15 -13.70
C GLN A 54 -0.65 18.43 -14.79
N SER A 55 -0.18 17.24 -15.19
CA SER A 55 -0.77 16.42 -16.24
C SER A 55 -0.84 14.94 -15.83
N ILE A 56 -1.66 14.17 -16.54
CA ILE A 56 -1.67 12.70 -16.41
C ILE A 56 -0.30 12.12 -16.78
N ASP A 57 0.37 12.68 -17.79
CA ASP A 57 1.72 12.26 -18.20
C ASP A 57 2.73 12.38 -17.03
N ASP A 58 2.61 13.39 -16.17
CA ASP A 58 3.46 13.53 -14.97
C ASP A 58 3.24 12.37 -13.99
N ILE A 59 1.97 11.96 -13.80
CA ILE A 59 1.59 10.85 -12.94
C ILE A 59 2.09 9.52 -13.52
N GLU A 60 1.86 9.29 -14.82
CA GLU A 60 2.34 8.10 -15.53
C GLU A 60 3.87 8.03 -15.51
N ASN A 61 4.54 9.16 -15.69
CA ASN A 61 5.99 9.26 -15.63
C ASN A 61 6.52 9.03 -14.21
N PHE A 62 5.84 9.49 -13.16
CA PHE A 62 6.23 9.24 -11.77
C PHE A 62 6.05 7.78 -11.38
N LEU A 63 4.88 7.21 -11.68
CA LEU A 63 4.54 5.83 -11.31
C LEU A 63 5.40 4.83 -12.09
N GLY A 64 5.40 4.92 -13.42
CA GLY A 64 5.98 3.89 -14.29
C GLY A 64 5.41 2.49 -14.00
N SER A 65 6.20 1.46 -14.29
CA SER A 65 5.90 0.06 -14.02
C SER A 65 6.92 -0.56 -13.07
N VAL A 66 6.71 -1.83 -12.69
CA VAL A 66 7.66 -2.59 -11.86
C VAL A 66 9.02 -2.78 -12.55
N LYS A 67 9.08 -2.64 -13.88
CA LYS A 67 10.31 -2.74 -14.67
C LYS A 67 11.10 -1.44 -14.66
N ASP A 68 10.43 -0.31 -14.43
CA ASP A 68 11.04 1.01 -14.45
C ASP A 68 11.68 1.34 -13.10
N GLN A 69 12.75 2.15 -13.10
CA GLN A 69 13.35 2.67 -11.86
C GLN A 69 12.54 3.86 -11.32
N LYS A 70 11.23 3.65 -11.12
CA LYS A 70 10.22 4.67 -10.80
C LYS A 70 9.40 4.31 -9.57
N ALA A 71 8.49 5.19 -9.17
CA ALA A 71 7.81 5.14 -7.89
C ALA A 71 7.05 3.82 -7.66
N TYR A 72 6.43 3.24 -8.69
CA TYR A 72 5.70 1.98 -8.54
C TYR A 72 6.63 0.81 -8.19
N ARG A 73 7.84 0.74 -8.78
CA ARG A 73 8.85 -0.26 -8.41
C ARG A 73 9.34 -0.08 -6.98
N LEU A 74 9.51 1.16 -6.51
CA LEU A 74 9.91 1.44 -5.13
C LEU A 74 8.84 0.96 -4.14
N LEU A 75 7.57 1.25 -4.42
CA LEU A 75 6.44 0.81 -3.59
C LEU A 75 6.31 -0.72 -3.59
N HIS A 76 6.36 -1.35 -4.78
CA HIS A 76 6.34 -2.80 -4.92
C HIS A 76 7.46 -3.49 -4.12
N ASN A 77 8.70 -2.98 -4.21
CA ASN A 77 9.79 -3.54 -3.43
C ASN A 77 9.59 -3.31 -1.92
N SER A 78 9.10 -2.13 -1.52
CA SER A 78 8.81 -1.81 -0.12
C SER A 78 7.84 -2.83 0.49
N ILE A 79 6.77 -3.16 -0.22
CA ILE A 79 5.77 -4.13 0.24
C ILE A 79 6.34 -5.56 0.20
N HIS A 80 6.71 -6.06 -0.98
CA HIS A 80 6.95 -7.49 -1.18
C HIS A 80 8.37 -7.98 -0.87
N LYS A 81 9.34 -7.06 -0.79
CA LYS A 81 10.75 -7.45 -0.55
C LYS A 81 11.30 -6.93 0.76
N LYS A 82 10.68 -5.89 1.34
CA LYS A 82 11.12 -5.27 2.59
C LYS A 82 10.17 -5.62 3.72
N MET A 83 8.90 -5.20 3.63
CA MET A 83 7.93 -5.38 4.71
C MET A 83 7.41 -6.79 4.87
N GLN A 84 7.17 -7.53 3.78
CA GLN A 84 6.64 -8.90 3.87
C GLN A 84 7.52 -9.83 4.72
N LEU A 85 8.84 -9.60 4.71
CA LEU A 85 9.80 -10.35 5.53
C LEU A 85 9.80 -9.97 7.01
N MET A 86 9.12 -8.88 7.37
CA MET A 86 8.98 -8.39 8.74
C MET A 86 7.70 -8.88 9.42
N LEU A 87 6.77 -9.49 8.66
CA LEU A 87 5.50 -9.97 9.19
C LEU A 87 5.70 -11.32 9.90
N PRO A 88 5.17 -11.49 11.13
CA PRO A 88 5.08 -12.78 11.79
C PRO A 88 4.25 -13.77 10.96
N THR A 89 4.53 -15.07 11.10
CA THR A 89 3.86 -16.11 10.30
C THR A 89 2.33 -16.04 10.40
N HIS A 90 1.74 -15.86 11.59
CA HIS A 90 0.28 -15.77 11.73
C HIS A 90 -0.33 -14.56 11.03
N ILE A 91 0.41 -13.45 10.90
CA ILE A 91 -0.03 -12.28 10.13
C ILE A 91 0.14 -12.53 8.63
N SER A 92 1.26 -13.15 8.22
CA SER A 92 1.49 -13.51 6.82
C SER A 92 0.42 -14.47 6.31
N ASP A 93 0.07 -15.50 7.08
CA ASP A 93 -0.96 -16.47 6.71
C ASP A 93 -2.32 -15.78 6.53
N LYS A 94 -2.72 -14.92 7.48
CA LYS A 94 -3.95 -14.11 7.38
C LYS A 94 -3.95 -13.20 6.16
N TYR A 95 -2.83 -12.58 5.84
CA TYR A 95 -2.67 -11.73 4.66
C TYR A 95 -2.85 -12.53 3.37
N ASP A 96 -2.21 -13.69 3.26
CA ASP A 96 -2.30 -14.56 2.08
C ASP A 96 -3.71 -15.15 1.89
N GLU A 97 -4.46 -15.33 2.98
CA GLU A 97 -5.86 -15.76 2.97
C GLU A 97 -6.86 -14.61 2.66
N GLY A 98 -6.39 -13.37 2.57
CA GLY A 98 -7.24 -12.20 2.33
C GLY A 98 -8.05 -11.76 3.56
N SER A 99 -7.65 -12.15 4.78
CA SER A 99 -8.35 -11.77 6.02
C SER A 99 -8.35 -10.25 6.26
N PHE A 100 -7.38 -9.54 5.70
CA PHE A 100 -7.28 -8.08 5.75
C PHE A 100 -7.88 -7.39 4.52
N ASP A 101 -8.46 -8.15 3.57
CA ASP A 101 -9.10 -7.57 2.39
C ASP A 101 -10.52 -7.13 2.73
N SER A 102 -10.75 -5.81 2.71
CA SER A 102 -12.10 -5.26 2.90
C SER A 102 -13.09 -5.84 1.88
N PRO A 103 -14.30 -6.26 2.30
CA PRO A 103 -15.36 -6.68 1.38
C PRO A 103 -15.92 -5.51 0.55
N LYS A 104 -15.68 -4.27 0.97
CA LYS A 104 -16.01 -3.06 0.23
C LYS A 104 -14.86 -2.70 -0.71
N LEU A 105 -15.22 -2.27 -1.92
CA LEU A 105 -14.27 -1.77 -2.92
C LEU A 105 -14.06 -0.26 -2.76
N PRO A 106 -12.89 0.28 -3.09
CA PRO A 106 -12.68 1.73 -3.08
C PRO A 106 -13.51 2.41 -4.17
N PHE A 107 -13.98 3.64 -3.91
CA PHE A 107 -14.80 4.45 -4.82
C PHE A 107 -14.19 4.65 -6.22
N TYR A 108 -12.86 4.59 -6.35
CA TYR A 108 -12.15 4.75 -7.62
C TYR A 108 -12.12 3.47 -8.45
N PHE A 109 -12.46 2.31 -7.89
CA PHE A 109 -12.45 1.04 -8.61
C PHE A 109 -13.68 0.92 -9.52
N LYS A 110 -13.44 0.78 -10.82
CA LYS A 110 -14.47 0.49 -11.81
C LYS A 110 -14.21 -0.90 -12.39
N MET A 111 -15.13 -1.84 -12.12
CA MET A 111 -15.13 -3.13 -12.78
C MET A 111 -15.22 -2.90 -14.29
N GLN A 112 -14.23 -3.37 -15.04
CA GLN A 112 -14.38 -3.49 -16.49
C GLN A 112 -15.45 -4.54 -16.76
N LYS A 113 -16.44 -4.18 -17.58
CA LYS A 113 -17.54 -5.08 -17.97
C LYS A 113 -17.04 -6.20 -18.87
#